data_AF-W1V5C2-F1
#
_entry.id   AF-W1V5C2-F1
#
_cell.length_a   1.000
_cell.length_b   1.000
_cell.length_c   1.000
_cell.angle_alpha   90.00
_cell.angle_beta   90.00
_cell.angle_gamma   90.00
#
_symmetry.space_group_name_H-M   'P 1'
#
loop_
_entity.id
_entity.type
_entity.pdbx_description
1 polymer ?
#
loop_
_entity_poly.entity_id
_entity_poly.type
_entity_poly.pdbx_seq_one_letter_code
_entity_poly.pdbx_strand_id
1 'polypeptide(L)'
;MISTRKLTISAMVVALYIVVLYVTQSVSFGAYQIRIATSLYALAYAFPFLVIPMGIGNLISNFLFGGLGILDMMGGFGVGV
;
A
#
# COMPACT_ATOMS: atom_id res chain seq x y z
N MET A 1 19.48 8.75 -11.62
CA MET A 1 18.80 8.08 -12.74
C MET A 1 17.75 7.13 -12.19
N ILE A 2 16.46 7.46 -12.37
CA ILE A 2 15.39 6.46 -12.22
C ILE A 2 15.60 5.44 -13.35
N SER A 3 16.05 4.24 -12.99
CA SER A 3 16.12 3.14 -13.93
C SER A 3 14.70 2.66 -14.17
N THR A 4 14.30 2.56 -15.44
CA THR A 4 12.97 2.09 -15.87
C THR A 4 12.59 0.78 -15.18
N ARG A 5 13.58 -0.11 -14.96
CA ARG A 5 13.43 -1.36 -14.20
C ARG A 5 12.90 -1.14 -12.78
N LYS A 6 13.43 -0.16 -12.03
CA LYS A 6 12.99 0.13 -10.66
C LYS A 6 11.56 0.66 -10.66
N LEU A 7 11.20 1.50 -11.64
CA LEU A 7 9.83 2.00 -11.79
C LEU A 7 8.84 0.85 -12.07
N THR A 8 9.19 -0.08 -12.96
CA THR A 8 8.34 -1.23 -13.27
C THR A 8 8.15 -2.14 -12.05
N ILE A 9 9.22 -2.42 -11.29
CA ILE A 9 9.14 -3.22 -10.06
C ILE A 9 8.22 -2.52 -9.04
N SER A 10 8.38 -1.21 -8.83
CA SER A 10 7.52 -0.44 -7.96
C SER A 10 6.05 -0.52 -8.37
N ALA A 11 5.74 -0.36 -9.65
CA ALA A 11 4.37 -0.45 -10.17
C ALA A 11 3.76 -1.84 -9.95
N MET A 12 4.53 -2.90 -10.19
CA MET A 12 4.10 -4.29 -9.97
C MET A 12 3.82 -4.57 -8.49
N VAL A 13 4.66 -4.06 -7.58
CA VAL A 13 4.48 -4.21 -6.13
C VAL A 13 3.23 -3.48 -5.65
N VAL A 14 2.97 -2.27 -6.14
CA VAL A 14 1.75 -1.52 -5.82
C VAL A 14 0.50 -2.24 -6.35
N ALA A 15 0.55 -2.77 -7.57
CA ALA A 15 -0.56 -3.56 -8.12
C ALA A 15 -0.83 -4.80 -7.27
N LEU A 16 0.20 -5.53 -6.86
CA LEU A 16 0.08 -6.69 -5.98
C LEU A 16 -0.51 -6.29 -4.62
N TYR A 17 -0.04 -5.19 -4.04
CA TYR A 17 -0.56 -4.66 -2.77
C TYR A 17 -2.07 -4.40 -2.85
N ILE A 18 -2.55 -3.76 -3.91
CA ILE A 18 -3.97 -3.45 -4.11
C ILE A 18 -4.78 -4.75 -4.32
N VAL A 19 -4.28 -5.71 -5.11
CA VAL A 19 -4.97 -6.98 -5.35
C VAL A 19 -5.12 -7.78 -4.06
N VAL A 20 -4.06 -7.88 -3.26
CA VAL A 20 -4.11 -8.57 -1.97
C VAL A 20 -5.13 -7.90 -1.05
N LEU A 21 -5.12 -6.57 -0.97
CA LEU A 21 -6.09 -5.80 -0.19
C LEU A 21 -7.52 -5.98 -0.67
N TYR A 22 -7.76 -6.04 -1.98
CA TYR A 22 -9.07 -6.28 -2.55
C TYR A 22 -9.62 -7.65 -2.15
N VAL A 23 -8.78 -8.69 -2.20
CA VAL A 23 -9.16 -10.05 -1.80
C VAL A 23 -9.40 -10.13 -0.28
N THR A 24 -8.62 -9.39 0.52
CA THR A 24 -8.70 -9.41 1.99
C THR A 24 -9.55 -8.27 2.56
N GLN A 25 -10.34 -7.58 1.74
CA GLN A 25 -11.06 -6.35 2.13
C GLN A 25 -12.00 -6.56 3.32
N SER A 26 -12.62 -7.74 3.42
CA SER A 26 -13.53 -8.11 4.51
C SER A 26 -12.86 -8.17 5.88
N VAL A 27 -11.56 -8.47 5.92
CA VAL A 27 -10.74 -8.52 7.14
C VAL A 27 -9.99 -7.21 7.37
N SER A 28 -9.70 -6.46 6.30
CA SER A 28 -8.93 -5.21 6.36
C SER A 28 -9.72 -3.98 6.80
N PHE A 29 -11.06 -3.99 6.73
CA PHE A 29 -11.93 -2.86 7.11
C PHE A 29 -13.00 -3.21 8.17
N GLY A 30 -12.91 -4.38 8.79
CA GLY A 30 -13.80 -4.79 9.88
C GLY A 30 -13.43 -4.15 11.24
N ALA A 31 -14.18 -4.50 12.29
CA ALA A 31 -13.93 -4.00 13.66
C ALA A 31 -12.52 -4.33 14.19
N TYR A 32 -11.93 -5.42 13.70
CA TYR A 32 -10.51 -5.72 13.82
C TYR A 32 -9.85 -5.52 12.45
N GLN A 33 -9.23 -4.35 12.23
CA GLN A 33 -8.56 -4.04 10.97
C GLN A 33 -7.21 -4.75 10.87
N ILE A 34 -7.19 -5.94 10.28
CA ILE A 34 -5.94 -6.66 9.98
C ILE A 34 -5.66 -6.50 8.48
N ARG A 35 -4.69 -5.62 8.17
CA ARG A 35 -4.28 -5.34 6.79
C ARG A 35 -3.17 -6.29 6.38
N ILE A 36 -3.51 -7.44 5.82
CA ILE A 36 -2.52 -8.47 5.39
C ILE A 36 -1.51 -7.90 4.38
N ALA A 37 -1.94 -6.94 3.56
CA ALA A 37 -1.07 -6.26 2.62
C ALA A 37 0.06 -5.45 3.28
N THR A 38 -0.01 -5.11 4.58
CA THR A 38 1.14 -4.47 5.27
C THR A 38 2.35 -5.39 5.37
N SER A 39 2.19 -6.71 5.26
CA SER A 39 3.34 -7.63 5.17
C SER A 39 4.25 -7.32 3.97
N LEU A 40 3.71 -6.75 2.89
CA LEU A 40 4.50 -6.32 1.72
C LEU A 40 5.44 -5.16 2.05
N TYR A 41 5.21 -4.42 3.14
CA TYR A 41 6.17 -3.40 3.60
C TYR A 41 7.52 -4.01 4.01
N ALA A 42 7.56 -5.29 4.39
CA ALA A 42 8.83 -5.97 4.65
C ALA A 42 9.74 -6.00 3.41
N LEU A 43 9.19 -5.95 2.18
CA LEU A 43 10.01 -5.82 0.97
C LEU A 43 10.73 -4.46 0.90
N ALA A 44 10.15 -3.41 1.48
CA ALA A 44 10.80 -2.10 1.51
C ALA A 44 12.05 -2.09 2.42
N TYR A 45 12.12 -3.00 3.40
CA TYR A 45 13.35 -3.20 4.20
C TYR A 45 14.51 -3.75 3.35
N ALA A 46 14.23 -4.74 2.48
CA ALA A 46 15.23 -5.29 1.57
C ALA A 46 15.53 -4.35 0.38
N PHE A 47 14.52 -3.60 -0.08
CA PHE A 47 14.59 -2.71 -1.23
C PHE A 47 14.07 -1.32 -0.86
N PRO A 48 14.92 -0.41 -0.34
CA PRO A 48 14.49 0.88 0.23
C PRO A 48 13.83 1.82 -0.78
N PHE A 49 14.00 1.61 -2.09
CA PHE A 49 13.30 2.40 -3.11
C PHE A 49 11.78 2.11 -3.17
N LEU A 50 11.31 1.04 -2.52
CA LEU A 50 9.89 0.67 -2.48
C LEU A 50 9.09 1.44 -1.42
N VAL A 51 9.74 2.14 -0.48
CA VAL A 51 9.04 2.90 0.58
C VAL A 51 8.01 3.88 0.00
N ILE A 52 8.41 4.71 -0.97
CA ILE A 52 7.50 5.67 -1.61
C ILE A 52 6.37 4.97 -2.39
N PRO A 53 6.65 3.97 -3.25
CA PRO A 53 5.61 3.15 -3.88
C PRO A 53 4.62 2.52 -2.89
N MET A 54 5.10 1.99 -1.77
CA MET A 54 4.24 1.38 -0.75
C MET A 54 3.31 2.42 -0.11
N GLY A 55 3.81 3.63 0.19
CA GLY A 55 2.97 4.74 0.64
C GLY A 55 1.90 5.13 -0.38
N ILE A 56 2.24 5.16 -1.67
CA ILE A 56 1.28 5.40 -2.77
C ILE A 56 0.23 4.28 -2.81
N GLY A 57 0.64 3.02 -2.71
CA GLY A 57 -0.27 1.88 -2.65
C GLY A 57 -1.24 1.98 -1.47
N ASN A 58 -0.76 2.42 -0.31
CA ASN A 58 -1.57 2.65 0.87
C ASN A 58 -2.58 3.78 0.63
N LEU A 59 -2.16 4.93 0.09
CA LEU A 59 -3.05 6.02 -0.29
C LEU A 59 -4.16 5.56 -1.25
N ILE A 60 -3.80 4.82 -2.30
CA ILE A 60 -4.76 4.29 -3.27
C ILE A 60 -5.73 3.30 -2.58
N SER A 61 -5.22 2.46 -1.67
CA SER A 61 -6.08 1.52 -0.95
C SER A 61 -7.08 2.19 -0.02
N ASN A 62 -6.69 3.26 0.69
CA ASN A 62 -7.61 4.00 1.54
C ASN A 62 -8.57 4.87 0.69
N PHE A 63 -8.18 5.27 -0.53
CA PHE A 63 -9.12 5.91 -1.47
C PHE A 63 -10.18 4.92 -1.99
N LEU A 64 -9.77 3.71 -2.36
CA LEU A 64 -10.66 2.72 -2.98
C LEU A 64 -11.54 1.98 -1.96
N PHE A 65 -11.01 1.73 -0.77
CA PHE A 65 -11.65 0.85 0.22
C PHE A 65 -11.79 1.48 1.62
N GLY A 66 -11.20 2.66 1.86
CA GLY A 66 -11.28 3.36 3.14
C GLY A 66 -12.64 4.03 3.34
N GLY A 67 -13.15 3.95 4.58
CA GLY A 67 -14.46 4.49 4.96
C GLY A 67 -14.42 5.92 5.52
N LEU A 68 -13.23 6.43 5.88
CA LEU A 68 -13.04 7.69 6.62
C LEU A 68 -12.64 8.89 5.72
N GLY A 69 -12.58 8.71 4.40
CA GLY A 69 -12.32 9.79 3.44
C GLY A 69 -10.88 10.32 3.43
N ILE A 70 -10.70 11.63 3.25
CA ILE A 70 -9.38 12.27 3.04
C ILE A 70 -8.42 12.06 4.22
N LEU A 71 -8.93 11.96 5.45
CA LEU A 71 -8.12 11.70 6.64
C LEU A 71 -7.47 10.30 6.60
N ASP A 72 -8.17 9.31 6.06
CA ASP A 72 -7.66 7.95 5.89
C ASP A 72 -6.59 7.88 4.79
N MET A 73 -6.76 8.66 3.72
CA MET A 73 -5.77 8.79 2.65
C MET A 73 -4.47 9.45 3.13
N MET A 74 -4.58 10.56 3.85
CA MET A 74 -3.42 11.30 4.35
C MET A 74 -2.71 10.57 5.50
N GLY A 75 -3.47 9.99 6.42
CA GLY A 75 -2.93 9.15 7.49
C GLY A 75 -2.25 7.89 6.93
N GLY A 76 -2.88 7.22 5.97
CA GLY A 76 -2.32 6.03 5.32
C GLY A 76 -1.07 6.33 4.49
N PHE A 77 -0.98 7.48 3.84
CA PHE A 77 0.23 7.91 3.16
C PHE A 77 1.35 8.25 4.14
N GLY A 78 1.05 9.00 5.21
CA GLY A 78 2.04 9.43 6.20
C GLY A 78 2.59 8.29 7.06
N VAL A 79 1.78 7.29 7.41
CA VAL A 79 2.25 6.08 8.11
C VAL A 79 2.89 5.09 7.14
N GLY A 80 2.55 5.18 5.85
CA GLY A 80 3.02 4.30 4.80
C GLY A 80 4.36 4.68 4.16
N VAL A 81 5.00 5.76 4.59
CA VAL A 81 6.32 6.24 4.14
C VAL A 81 7.23 6.35 5.34
#